data_AF-A0A956KT27-F1
#
_entry.id   AF-A0A956KT27-F1
#
_cell.length_a   1.000
_cell.length_b   1.000
_cell.length_c   1.000
_cell.angle_alpha   90.00
_cell.angle_beta   90.00
_cell.angle_gamma   90.00
#
_symmetry.space_group_name_H-M   'P 1'
#
loop_
_entity.id
_entity.type
_entity.pdbx_description
1 polymer ?
#
loop_
_entity_poly.entity_id
_entity_poly.type
_entity_poly.pdbx_seq_one_letter_code
_entity_poly.pdbx_strand_id
1 'polypeptide(L)' 'MSDVDVIVIGSGVSGLSCATELARAGKRVQVWTA' A
#
# COMPACT_ATOMS: atom_id res chain seq x y z
N MET A 1 0.07 14.86 -8.52
CA MET A 1 -0.57 13.86 -7.64
C MET A 1 0.06 12.52 -7.97
N SER A 2 0.40 11.71 -6.96
CA SER A 2 0.99 10.39 -7.21
C SER A 2 -0.03 9.53 -7.95
N ASP A 3 0.37 9.00 -9.10
CA ASP A 3 -0.44 8.12 -9.94
C ASP A 3 -0.39 6.72 -9.32
N VAL A 4 -1.22 6.49 -8.31
CA VAL A 4 -1.29 5.26 -7.52
C VAL A 4 -2.74 4.76 -7.47
N ASP A 5 -2.91 3.45 -7.47
CA ASP A 5 -4.24 2.83 -7.46
C ASP A 5 -4.79 2.71 -6.03
N VAL A 6 -3.90 2.58 -5.02
CA VAL A 6 -4.26 2.40 -3.61
C VAL A 6 -3.27 3.13 -2.70
N ILE A 7 -3.79 3.78 -1.66
CA ILE A 7 -3.00 4.28 -0.52
C ILE A 7 -3.35 3.45 0.71
N VAL A 8 -2.32 2.89 1.37
CA VAL A 8 -2.45 2.17 2.64
C VAL A 8 -1.98 3.07 3.77
N ILE A 9 -2.83 3.27 4.78
CA ILE A 9 -2.49 4.07 5.97
C ILE A 9 -2.09 3.14 7.11
N GLY A 10 -0.86 3.32 7.61
CA GLY A 10 -0.23 2.53 8.66
C GLY A 10 0.77 1.50 8.10
N SER A 11 2.01 1.53 8.59
CA SER A 11 3.11 0.63 8.19
C SER A 11 3.38 -0.51 9.18
N GLY A 12 2.37 -0.90 9.97
CA GLY A 12 2.44 -2.11 10.80
C GLY A 12 2.34 -3.40 9.96
N VAL A 13 2.40 -4.56 10.62
CA VAL A 13 2.36 -5.88 9.97
C VAL A 13 1.17 -5.99 9.01
N SER A 14 -0.05 -5.66 9.48
CA SER A 14 -1.25 -5.71 8.64
C SER A 14 -1.18 -4.76 7.45
N GLY A 15 -0.63 -3.56 7.62
CA GLY A 15 -0.51 -2.57 6.55
C GLY A 15 0.47 -3.01 5.46
N LEU A 16 1.63 -3.51 5.85
CA LEU A 16 2.63 -4.02 4.92
C LEU A 16 2.19 -5.33 4.24
N SER A 17 1.54 -6.24 4.96
CA SER A 17 0.93 -7.43 4.36
C SER A 17 -0.12 -7.06 3.31
N CYS A 18 -1.02 -6.12 3.63
CA CYS A 18 -2.02 -5.62 2.68
C CYS A 18 -1.36 -5.00 1.44
N ALA A 19 -0.39 -4.10 1.64
CA ALA A 19 0.33 -3.45 0.54
C ALA A 19 1.07 -4.46 -0.34
N THR A 20 1.63 -5.51 0.26
CA THR A 20 2.35 -6.59 -0.45
C THR A 20 1.41 -7.39 -1.34
N GLU A 21 0.26 -7.81 -0.83
CA GLU A 21 -0.72 -8.56 -1.62
C GLU A 21 -1.32 -7.71 -2.75
N LEU A 22 -1.57 -6.42 -2.50
CA LEU A 22 -2.02 -5.48 -3.54
C LEU A 22 -0.96 -5.28 -4.63
N ALA A 23 0.32 -5.15 -4.26
CA ALA A 23 1.42 -5.07 -5.21
C ALA A 23 1.57 -6.36 -6.03
N ARG A 24 1.44 -7.54 -5.40
CA ARG A 24 1.42 -8.85 -6.08
C ARG A 24 0.26 -8.97 -7.07
N ALA A 25 -0.88 -8.34 -6.77
CA ALA A 25 -2.02 -8.22 -7.68
C ALA A 25 -1.83 -7.15 -8.78
N GLY A 26 -0.65 -6.54 -8.88
CA GLY A 26 -0.30 -5.57 -9.93
C GLY A 26 -0.79 -4.15 -9.66
N LYS A 27 -1.21 -3.82 -8.43
CA LYS A 27 -1.59 -2.45 -8.06
C LYS A 27 -0.37 -1.61 -7.73
N ARG A 28 -0.41 -0.33 -8.10
CA ARG A 28 0.54 0.68 -7.63
C ARG A 28 0.10 1.17 -6.26
N VAL A 29 0.83 0.77 -5.23
CA VAL A 29 0.47 1.01 -3.84
C VAL A 29 1.44 2.02 -3.23
N GLN A 30 0.90 2.97 -2.46
CA GLN A 30 1.68 3.87 -1.63
C GLN A 30 1.31 3.68 -0.16
N VAL A 31 2.30 3.53 0.72
CA VAL A 31 2.07 3.38 2.16
C VAL A 31 2.41 4.69 2.86
N TRP A 32 1.48 5.23 3.64
CA TRP A 32 1.69 6.40 4.49
C TRP A 32 1.62 6.00 5.95
N THR A 33 2.52 6.55 6.76
CA THR A 33 2.49 6.46 8.23
C THR A 33 2.68 7.84 8.81
N ALA A 34 2.18 8.05 10.03
CA ALA A 34 2.50 9.23 10.82
C ALA A 34 3.99 9.26 11.20
#